data_AF-A0A354I639-F1
#
_entry.id   AF-A0A354I639-F1
#
_cell.length_a   1.000
_cell.length_b   1.000
_cell.length_c   1.000
_cell.angle_alpha   90.00
_cell.angle_beta   90.00
_cell.angle_gamma   90.00
#
_symmetry.space_group_name_H-M   'P 1'
#
loop_
_entity.id
_entity.type
_entity.pdbx_description
1 polymer ?
#
loop_
_entity_poly.entity_id
_entity_poly.type
_entity_poly.pdbx_seq_one_letter_code
_entity_poly.pdbx_strand_id
1 'polypeptide(L)' 'MAAEVESMFYVRETPWHGLGTKVEEAVSSKEALAAAGLNWNVVQEKLYTEDGKCVAGFYANVRDSDNKVLGVVTNR' A
#
# COMPACT_ATOMS: atom_id res chain seq x y z
N MET A 1 4.18 1.62 18.66
CA MET A 1 4.37 2.41 17.41
C MET A 1 4.10 1.50 16.24
N ALA A 2 3.44 2.04 15.22
CA ALA A 2 2.57 1.35 14.27
C ALA A 2 3.31 0.35 13.35
N ALA A 3 2.98 -0.93 13.51
CA ALA A 3 3.08 -1.93 12.44
C ALA A 3 1.76 -2.01 11.64
N GLU A 4 1.05 -0.88 11.55
CA GLU A 4 -0.30 -0.73 11.00
C GLU A 4 -0.26 0.05 9.67
N VAL A 5 0.80 -0.14 8.89
CA VAL A 5 0.82 0.32 7.50
C VAL A 5 1.50 -0.80 6.72
N GLU A 6 0.68 -1.53 5.95
CA GLU A 6 1.08 -2.63 5.03
C GLU A 6 1.16 -4.02 5.68
N SER A 7 -0.02 -4.50 6.12
CA SER A 7 -0.22 -5.85 6.65
C SER A 7 0.04 -6.92 5.60
N MET A 8 0.74 -7.99 5.98
CA MET A 8 0.98 -9.18 5.17
C MET A 8 -0.21 -10.15 5.19
N PHE A 9 -0.16 -11.21 4.36
CA PHE A 9 -1.06 -12.36 4.49
C PHE A 9 -0.28 -13.63 4.87
N TYR A 10 -0.96 -14.60 5.47
CA TYR A 10 -0.37 -15.90 5.79
C TYR A 10 -1.38 -17.03 5.59
N VAL A 11 -0.86 -18.26 5.47
CA VAL A 11 -1.66 -19.49 5.41
C VAL A 11 -1.31 -20.38 6.61
N ARG A 12 -2.23 -21.26 7.01
CA ARG A 12 -2.08 -22.22 8.12
C ARG A 12 -1.98 -21.55 9.50
N GLU A 13 -0.77 -21.44 10.05
CA GLU A 13 -0.53 -21.01 11.43
C GLU A 13 -0.23 -19.52 11.52
N THR A 14 -0.64 -18.92 12.64
CA THR A 14 -0.41 -17.50 12.91
C THR A 14 1.10 -17.23 13.09
N PRO A 15 1.65 -16.24 12.37
CA PRO A 15 3.05 -15.82 12.52
C PRO A 15 3.36 -15.37 13.96
N TRP A 16 4.63 -15.47 14.35
CA TRP A 16 5.10 -15.16 15.72
C TRP A 16 4.71 -13.77 16.24
N HIS A 17 4.55 -12.79 15.35
CA HIS A 17 4.18 -11.42 15.70
C HIS A 17 2.65 -11.17 15.69
N GLY A 18 1.84 -12.17 15.31
CA GLY A 18 0.38 -12.07 15.33
C GLY A 18 -0.26 -11.09 14.33
N LEU A 19 0.51 -10.56 13.37
CA LEU A 19 0.00 -9.61 12.38
C LEU A 19 -0.29 -10.29 11.04
N GLY A 20 -1.19 -9.69 10.27
CA GLY A 20 -1.54 -10.10 8.91
C GLY A 20 -2.87 -10.83 8.80
N THR A 21 -3.32 -11.02 7.57
CA THR A 21 -4.62 -11.63 7.25
C THR A 21 -4.44 -13.12 6.96
N LYS A 22 -5.17 -13.99 7.66
CA LYS A 22 -5.20 -15.42 7.34
C LYS A 22 -6.00 -15.64 6.06
N VAL A 23 -5.40 -16.28 5.07
CA VAL A 23 -6.09 -16.75 3.85
C VAL A 23 -6.20 -18.27 3.96
N GLU A 24 -7.42 -18.81 3.87
CA GLU A 24 -7.67 -20.23 4.15
C GLU A 24 -7.05 -21.15 3.09
N GLU A 25 -7.27 -20.86 1.81
CA GLU A 25 -6.69 -21.60 0.68
C GLU A 25 -6.36 -20.63 -0.48
N ALA A 26 -5.13 -20.14 -0.52
CA ALA A 26 -4.64 -19.37 -1.65
C ALA A 26 -4.19 -20.32 -2.77
N VAL A 27 -4.97 -20.43 -3.85
CA VAL A 27 -4.56 -21.20 -5.04
C VAL A 27 -3.47 -20.44 -5.82
N SER A 28 -3.59 -19.11 -5.92
CA SER A 28 -2.60 -18.21 -6.52
C SER A 28 -2.28 -16.99 -5.66
N SER A 29 -1.07 -16.42 -5.80
CA SER A 29 -0.67 -15.20 -5.09
C SER A 29 -1.61 -14.01 -5.38
N LYS A 30 -2.19 -13.95 -6.58
CA LYS A 30 -3.13 -12.89 -6.97
C LYS A 30 -4.42 -12.97 -6.16
N GLU A 31 -4.98 -14.17 -6.02
CA GLU A 31 -6.19 -14.40 -5.22
C GLU A 31 -5.90 -14.17 -3.73
N ALA A 32 -4.72 -14.55 -3.25
CA ALA A 32 -4.30 -14.30 -1.87
C ALA A 32 -4.24 -12.80 -1.55
N LEU A 33 -3.65 -12.00 -2.44
CA LEU A 33 -3.60 -10.55 -2.30
C LEU A 33 -5.00 -9.93 -2.31
N ALA A 34 -5.90 -10.43 -3.16
CA ALA A 34 -7.29 -9.97 -3.19
C ALA A 34 -8.04 -10.33 -1.90
N ALA A 35 -7.94 -11.59 -1.45
CA ALA A 35 -8.56 -12.05 -0.20
C ALA A 35 -8.04 -11.30 1.04
N ALA A 36 -6.76 -10.89 1.01
CA ALA A 36 -6.15 -10.12 2.09
C ALA A 36 -6.41 -8.60 2.00
N GLY A 37 -7.07 -8.10 0.94
CA GLY A 37 -7.29 -6.67 0.72
C GLY A 37 -6.01 -5.89 0.36
N LEU A 38 -5.01 -6.58 -0.18
CA LEU A 38 -3.69 -6.05 -0.54
C LEU A 38 -3.51 -5.84 -2.05
N ASN A 39 -4.56 -6.03 -2.83
CA ASN A 39 -4.59 -5.88 -4.28
C ASN A 39 -4.75 -4.41 -4.76
N TRP A 40 -4.19 -3.46 -4.02
CA TRP A 40 -4.18 -2.03 -4.36
C TRP A 40 -2.90 -1.66 -5.12
N ASN A 41 -2.91 -0.52 -5.79
CA ASN A 41 -1.77 -0.01 -6.57
C ASN A 41 -1.17 1.24 -5.93
N VAL A 42 0.13 1.44 -6.19
CA VAL A 42 0.80 2.72 -5.96
C VAL A 42 0.74 3.54 -7.24
N VAL A 43 0.12 4.71 -7.18
CA VAL A 43 0.07 5.68 -8.28
C VAL A 43 0.90 6.91 -7.91
N GLN A 44 1.54 7.51 -8.91
CA GLN A 44 2.29 8.75 -8.74
C GLN A 44 1.45 9.95 -9.12
N GLU A 45 1.22 10.85 -8.18
CA GLU A 45 0.49 12.09 -8.40
C GLU A 45 1.41 13.32 -8.32
N LYS A 46 1.08 14.35 -9.09
CA LYS A 46 1.80 15.63 -9.05
C LYS A 46 1.58 16.31 -7.71
N LEU A 47 2.65 16.86 -7.16
CA LEU A 47 2.60 17.59 -5.89
C LEU A 47 2.36 19.08 -6.15
N TYR A 48 1.46 19.68 -5.38
CA TYR A 48 1.14 21.10 -5.44
C TYR A 48 1.33 21.75 -4.08
N THR A 49 1.79 23.00 -4.05
CA THR A 49 1.76 23.83 -2.84
C THR A 49 0.32 24.22 -2.50
N GLU A 50 0.10 24.73 -1.29
CA GLU A 50 -1.21 25.25 -0.88
C GLU A 50 -1.74 26.34 -1.84
N ASP A 51 -0.83 27.15 -2.41
CA ASP A 51 -1.15 28.16 -3.44
C ASP A 51 -1.43 27.57 -4.85
N GLY A 52 -1.50 26.25 -5.00
CA GLY A 52 -1.76 25.57 -6.27
C GLY A 52 -0.57 25.55 -7.25
N LYS A 53 0.66 25.84 -6.78
CA LYS A 53 1.86 25.77 -7.63
C LYS A 53 2.37 24.34 -7.70
N CYS A 54 2.52 23.80 -8.90
CA CYS A 54 3.12 22.48 -9.10
C CYS A 54 4.59 22.47 -8.65
N VAL A 55 4.96 21.51 -7.81
CA VAL A 55 6.34 21.30 -7.38
C VAL A 55 7.02 20.39 -8.41
N ALA A 56 7.65 21.01 -9.40
CA ALA A 56 8.26 20.27 -10.51
C ALA A 56 9.33 19.29 -10.03
N GLY A 57 9.32 18.07 -10.58
CA GLY A 57 10.27 17.02 -10.26
C GLY A 57 9.93 16.22 -8.99
N PHE A 58 8.88 16.58 -8.26
CA PHE A 58 8.40 15.86 -7.07
C PHE A 58 6.99 15.31 -7.27
N TYR A 59 6.77 14.12 -6.72
CA TYR A 59 5.52 13.37 -6.84
C TYR A 59 5.17 12.73 -5.51
N ALA A 60 3.88 12.59 -5.22
CA ALA A 60 3.41 11.77 -4.13
C ALA A 60 3.12 10.36 -4.65
N ASN A 61 3.67 9.34 -3.99
CA ASN A 61 3.19 7.97 -4.11
C ASN A 61 1.92 7.86 -3.29
N VAL A 62 0.82 7.48 -3.94
CA VAL A 62 -0.52 7.42 -3.36
C VAL A 62 -1.07 6.02 -3.55
N ARG A 63 -1.78 5.51 -2.54
CA ARG A 63 -2.55 4.27 -2.67
C ARG A 63 -3.88 4.56 -3.34
N ASP A 64 -4.17 3.85 -4.43
CA ASP A 64 -5.37 4.09 -5.24
C ASP A 64 -6.70 3.78 -4.52
N SER A 65 -6.69 2.85 -3.57
CA SER A 65 -7.92 2.40 -2.89
C SER A 65 -8.51 3.43 -1.93
N ASP A 66 -7.70 4.33 -1.35
CA ASP A 66 -8.14 5.32 -0.36
C ASP A 66 -7.44 6.69 -0.45
N ASN A 67 -6.65 6.92 -1.50
CA ASN A 67 -5.85 8.14 -1.71
C ASN A 67 -4.86 8.45 -0.56
N LYS A 68 -4.47 7.44 0.22
CA LYS A 68 -3.48 7.62 1.27
C LYS A 68 -2.11 7.91 0.66
N VAL A 69 -1.49 9.01 1.08
CA VAL A 69 -0.10 9.34 0.71
C VAL A 69 0.86 8.39 1.44
N LEU A 70 1.68 7.69 0.66
CA LEU A 70 2.69 6.74 1.13
C LEU A 70 4.07 7.39 1.27
N GLY A 71 4.35 8.41 0.46
CA GLY A 71 5.59 9.16 0.53
C GLY A 71 5.76 10.13 -0.65
N VAL A 72 6.75 11.01 -0.55
CA VAL A 72 7.14 11.93 -1.62
C VAL A 72 8.43 11.43 -2.26
N VAL A 73 8.47 11.39 -3.59
CA VAL A 73 9.59 10.92 -4.39
C VAL A 73 9.95 11.94 -5.47
N THR A 74 11.17 11.88 -5.98
CA THR A 74 11.59 12.64 -7.15
C THR A 74 11.47 11.81 -8.42
N ASN A 75 11.32 12.45 -9.58
CA ASN A 75 11.58 11.75 -10.84
C ASN A 75 13.03 11.26 -10.88
N ARG A 76 13.23 10.07 -11.45
CA ARG A 76 14.55 9.48 -11.67
C ARG A 76 15.09 9.87 -13.04
#